data_AF-A0A7W1U0W0-F1
#
_entry.id   AF-A0A7W1U0W0-F1
#
_cell.length_a   1.000
_cell.length_b   1.000
_cell.length_c   1.000
_cell.angle_alpha   90.00
_cell.angle_beta   90.00
_cell.angle_gamma   90.00
#
_symmetry.space_group_name_H-M   'P 1'
#
loop_
_entity.id
_entity.type
_entity.pdbx_description
1 polymer ?
#
loop_
_entity_poly.entity_id
_entity_poly.type
_entity_poly.pdbx_seq_one_letter_code
_entity_poly.pdbx_strand_id
1 'polypeptide(L)'
;MKNTPSKVPRIFAILQLCIAFTIVMSNAGYPFLGELFNYKTKALLYHHVMGDETLTASPEIKQKLQRNQERFQDLPRIQQTQIRDEYQVITQHRDRSATEKLRRSWNILAFELPAFERAWLLFAILISILILCRRDGAVRASWLLPALAFCYAYDNYTYGQTPPQAADAILFPSEAEIVEDYISEPLSDTIMEQHAQLLKGWQHYLIREWANESRSEDPEIFALQVEQGEFAFNLKRLELIAQEKSSINPFREKESLALLILYLIWNFWFAWAINRYSPGVRENVCLHV
;
A
#
# COMPACT_ATOMS: atom_id res chain seq x y z
N MET A 1 11.59 2.71 55.14
CA MET A 1 11.40 1.77 54.02
C MET A 1 11.81 2.48 52.73
N LYS A 2 12.74 1.93 51.93
CA LYS A 2 13.15 2.53 50.65
C LYS A 2 12.04 2.27 49.63
N ASN A 3 11.31 3.30 49.20
CA ASN A 3 10.36 3.18 48.10
C ASN A 3 11.14 2.83 46.83
N THR A 4 11.03 1.58 46.38
CA THR A 4 11.62 1.17 45.12
C THR A 4 10.85 1.86 43.99
N PRO A 5 11.54 2.56 43.06
CA PRO A 5 10.85 3.26 41.99
C PRO A 5 10.08 2.27 41.12
N SER A 6 8.81 2.57 40.85
CA SER A 6 7.97 1.75 39.98
C SER A 6 8.65 1.53 38.62
N LYS A 7 8.68 0.27 38.16
CA LYS A 7 9.19 -0.09 36.83
C LYS A 7 8.19 0.19 35.72
N VAL A 8 6.92 0.45 36.07
CA VAL A 8 5.81 0.61 35.12
C VAL A 8 6.07 1.73 34.09
N PRO A 9 6.49 2.96 34.46
CA PRO A 9 6.73 4.01 33.48
C PRO A 9 7.80 3.66 32.44
N ARG A 10 8.81 2.86 32.85
CA ARG A 10 9.86 2.40 31.94
C ARG A 10 9.33 1.42 30.91
N ILE A 11 8.45 0.50 31.32
CA ILE A 11 7.83 -0.48 30.41
C ILE A 11 7.00 0.27 29.36
N PHE A 12 6.14 1.20 29.78
CA PHE A 12 5.36 1.99 28.84
C PHE A 12 6.22 2.84 27.90
N ALA A 13 7.29 3.48 28.40
CA ALA A 13 8.21 4.23 27.54
C ALA A 13 8.91 3.34 26.50
N ILE A 14 9.29 2.11 26.87
CA ILE A 14 9.86 1.14 25.92
C ILE A 14 8.82 0.74 24.87
N LEU A 15 7.58 0.43 25.27
CA LEU A 15 6.50 0.09 24.33
C LEU A 15 6.21 1.24 23.36
N GLN A 16 6.14 2.47 23.86
CA GLN A 16 5.95 3.68 23.03
C GLN A 16 7.10 3.85 22.02
N LEU A 17 8.34 3.61 22.44
CA LEU A 17 9.49 3.64 21.54
C LEU A 17 9.38 2.57 20.47
N CYS A 18 9.02 1.34 20.83
CA CYS A 18 8.83 0.26 19.86
C CYS A 18 7.79 0.66 18.80
N ILE A 19 6.63 1.20 19.21
CA ILE A 19 5.59 1.66 18.28
C ILE A 19 6.11 2.78 17.38
N ALA A 20 6.73 3.81 17.96
CA ALA A 20 7.26 4.94 17.19
C ALA A 20 8.34 4.48 16.19
N PHE A 21 9.26 3.61 16.61
CA PHE A 21 10.28 3.05 15.71
C PHE A 21 9.68 2.16 14.63
N THR A 22 8.65 1.35 14.93
CA THR A 22 7.95 0.57 13.90
C THR A 22 7.34 1.49 12.84
N ILE A 23 6.70 2.59 13.24
CA ILE A 23 6.12 3.57 12.30
C ILE A 23 7.23 4.26 11.49
N VAL A 24 8.33 4.68 12.12
CA VAL A 24 9.49 5.26 11.41
C VAL A 24 10.05 4.27 10.40
N MET A 25 10.27 3.01 10.79
CA MET A 25 10.84 1.98 9.92
C MET A 25 9.89 1.59 8.79
N SER A 26 8.58 1.56 9.04
CA SER A 26 7.57 1.30 7.99
C SER A 26 7.60 2.40 6.93
N ASN A 27 7.57 3.67 7.35
CA ASN A 27 7.64 4.81 6.45
C ASN A 27 8.99 4.90 5.71
N ALA A 28 10.10 4.68 6.41
CA ALA A 28 11.44 4.65 5.81
C ALA A 28 11.65 3.43 4.88
N GLY A 29 10.95 2.33 5.12
CA GLY A 29 10.99 1.12 4.29
C GLY A 29 10.20 1.25 2.99
N TYR A 30 9.29 2.23 2.87
CA TYR A 30 8.41 2.37 1.72
C TYR A 30 9.14 2.46 0.36
N PRO A 31 10.22 3.25 0.20
CA PRO A 31 10.97 3.29 -1.08
C PRO A 31 11.66 1.98 -1.46
N PHE A 32 11.88 1.08 -0.50
CA PHE A 32 12.55 -0.20 -0.72
C PHE A 32 11.56 -1.30 -1.06
N LEU A 33 10.42 -1.34 -0.37
CA LEU A 33 9.43 -2.40 -0.51
C LEU A 33 8.21 -1.90 -1.28
N GLY A 34 7.52 -0.87 -0.77
CA GLY A 34 6.28 -0.35 -1.36
C GLY A 34 6.46 0.10 -2.81
N GLU A 35 7.38 1.04 -3.06
CA GLU A 35 7.66 1.52 -4.41
C GLU A 35 8.14 0.38 -5.32
N LEU A 36 9.01 -0.50 -4.82
CA LEU A 36 9.56 -1.62 -5.59
C LEU A 36 8.48 -2.60 -6.04
N PHE A 37 7.57 -2.99 -5.13
CA PHE A 37 6.45 -3.86 -5.47
C PHE A 37 5.54 -3.20 -6.49
N ASN A 38 5.22 -1.91 -6.32
CA ASN A 38 4.39 -1.18 -7.27
C ASN A 38 5.03 -1.16 -8.68
N TYR A 39 6.31 -0.77 -8.79
CA TYR A 39 7.02 -0.77 -10.07
C TYR A 39 7.18 -2.17 -10.67
N LYS A 40 7.40 -3.20 -9.85
CA LYS A 40 7.49 -4.58 -10.33
C LYS A 40 6.17 -5.08 -10.89
N THR A 41 5.06 -4.83 -10.20
CA THR A 41 3.71 -5.18 -10.67
C THR A 41 3.39 -4.47 -11.98
N LYS A 42 3.67 -3.16 -12.07
CA LYS A 42 3.51 -2.42 -13.33
C LYS A 42 4.41 -2.99 -14.43
N ALA A 43 5.70 -3.18 -14.17
CA ALA A 43 6.64 -3.73 -15.16
C ALA A 43 6.18 -5.09 -15.71
N LEU A 44 5.65 -5.99 -14.87
CA LEU A 44 5.13 -7.29 -15.32
C LEU A 44 4.01 -7.15 -16.36
N LEU A 45 3.12 -6.16 -16.21
CA LEU A 45 2.08 -5.88 -17.19
C LEU A 45 2.69 -5.43 -18.53
N TYR A 46 3.68 -4.54 -18.50
CA TYR A 46 4.41 -4.12 -19.72
C TYR A 46 5.11 -5.30 -20.38
N HIS A 47 5.78 -6.14 -19.62
CA HIS A 47 6.46 -7.32 -20.17
C HIS A 47 5.49 -8.30 -20.82
N HIS A 48 4.31 -8.51 -20.21
CA HIS A 48 3.29 -9.38 -20.79
C HIS A 48 2.75 -8.82 -22.13
N VAL A 49 2.51 -7.50 -22.21
CA VAL A 49 2.06 -6.83 -23.44
C VAL A 49 3.16 -6.78 -24.50
N MET A 50 4.42 -6.53 -24.13
CA MET A 50 5.54 -6.49 -25.07
C MET A 50 6.02 -7.88 -25.52
N GLY A 51 5.59 -8.95 -24.85
CA GLY A 51 6.03 -10.31 -25.12
C GLY A 51 7.48 -10.59 -24.72
N ASP A 52 7.94 -10.06 -23.59
CA ASP A 52 9.32 -10.22 -23.12
C ASP A 52 9.56 -11.61 -22.51
N GLU A 53 10.21 -12.49 -23.27
CA GLU A 53 10.50 -13.88 -22.89
C GLU A 53 11.52 -14.04 -21.76
N THR A 54 12.23 -12.99 -21.35
CA THR A 54 13.32 -13.08 -20.36
C THR A 54 12.85 -13.47 -18.96
N LEU A 55 11.54 -13.41 -18.69
CA LEU A 55 10.97 -13.53 -17.35
C LEU A 55 10.51 -14.93 -16.96
N THR A 56 10.54 -15.93 -17.87
CA THR A 56 9.96 -17.24 -17.56
C THR A 56 10.70 -18.41 -18.21
N ALA A 57 10.81 -19.50 -17.45
CA ALA A 57 11.41 -20.75 -17.91
C ALA A 57 10.39 -21.72 -18.56
N SER A 58 9.09 -21.58 -18.27
CA SER A 58 8.05 -22.47 -18.80
C SER A 58 7.89 -22.32 -20.33
N PRO A 59 7.92 -23.42 -21.10
CA PRO A 59 7.77 -23.38 -22.56
C PRO A 59 6.40 -22.86 -23.00
N GLU A 60 5.33 -23.17 -22.27
CA GLU A 60 3.96 -22.72 -22.60
C GLU A 60 3.83 -21.19 -22.52
N ILE A 61 4.36 -20.60 -21.44
CA ILE A 61 4.34 -19.15 -21.26
C ILE A 61 5.23 -18.46 -22.30
N LYS A 62 6.36 -19.06 -22.67
CA LYS A 62 7.21 -18.51 -23.75
C LYS A 62 6.46 -18.44 -25.07
N GLN A 63 5.73 -19.49 -25.45
CA GLN A 63 4.93 -19.46 -26.68
C GLN A 63 3.84 -18.37 -26.64
N LYS A 64 3.18 -18.20 -25.50
CA LYS A 64 2.20 -17.11 -25.30
C LYS A 64 2.87 -15.73 -25.42
N LEU A 65 4.04 -15.54 -24.81
CA LEU A 65 4.80 -14.28 -24.89
C LEU A 65 5.28 -14.00 -26.32
N GLN A 66 5.70 -15.01 -27.06
CA GLN A 66 6.06 -14.88 -28.47
C GLN A 66 4.87 -14.40 -29.31
N ARG A 67 3.67 -14.98 -29.13
CA ARG A 67 2.44 -14.50 -29.78
C ARG A 67 2.07 -13.09 -29.36
N ASN A 68 2.26 -12.72 -28.09
CA ASN A 68 2.06 -11.33 -27.65
C ASN A 68 3.06 -10.37 -28.28
N GLN A 69 4.30 -10.81 -28.50
CA GLN A 69 5.32 -10.02 -29.19
C GLN A 69 4.90 -9.73 -30.64
N GLU A 70 4.36 -10.72 -31.35
CA GLU A 70 3.79 -10.55 -32.69
C GLU A 70 2.64 -9.53 -32.66
N ARG A 71 1.66 -9.71 -31.77
CA ARG A 71 0.55 -8.76 -31.58
C ARG A 71 1.03 -7.35 -31.23
N PHE A 72 2.09 -7.22 -30.43
CA PHE A 72 2.69 -5.93 -30.09
C PHE A 72 3.35 -5.25 -31.28
N GLN A 73 4.01 -6.02 -32.16
CA GLN A 73 4.62 -5.51 -33.39
C GLN A 73 3.57 -5.01 -34.39
N ASP A 74 2.36 -5.58 -34.35
CA ASP A 74 1.22 -5.17 -35.18
C ASP A 74 0.54 -3.88 -34.71
N LEU A 75 0.81 -3.42 -33.48
CA LEU A 75 0.27 -2.16 -32.97
C LEU A 75 0.77 -0.94 -33.77
N PRO A 76 0.04 0.18 -33.81
CA PRO A 76 0.55 1.42 -34.37
C PRO A 76 1.88 1.83 -33.72
N ARG A 77 2.87 2.26 -34.53
CA ARG A 77 4.21 2.64 -34.04
C ARG A 77 4.19 3.65 -32.90
N ILE A 78 3.25 4.59 -32.92
CA ILE A 78 3.07 5.61 -31.87
C ILE A 78 2.78 4.94 -30.52
N GLN A 79 1.86 3.96 -30.49
CA GLN A 79 1.52 3.21 -29.28
C GLN A 79 2.70 2.36 -28.81
N GLN A 80 3.41 1.69 -29.74
CA GLN A 80 4.60 0.91 -29.39
C GLN A 80 5.68 1.78 -28.71
N THR A 81 5.96 2.95 -29.28
CA THR A 81 6.93 3.90 -28.71
C THR A 81 6.48 4.39 -27.34
N GLN A 82 5.20 4.78 -27.20
CA GLN A 82 4.65 5.22 -25.91
C GLN A 82 4.81 4.15 -24.82
N ILE A 83 4.43 2.89 -25.10
CA ILE A 83 4.53 1.79 -24.15
C ILE A 83 6.00 1.53 -23.77
N ARG A 84 6.93 1.60 -24.72
CA ARG A 84 8.37 1.42 -24.46
C ARG A 84 8.95 2.55 -23.63
N ASP A 85 8.56 3.79 -23.91
CA ASP A 85 9.03 4.97 -23.18
C ASP A 85 8.53 4.93 -21.72
N GLU A 86 7.25 4.60 -21.51
CA GLU A 86 6.67 4.43 -20.17
C GLU A 86 7.33 3.29 -19.40
N TYR A 87 7.57 2.15 -20.06
CA TYR A 87 8.31 1.02 -19.48
C TYR A 87 9.74 1.41 -19.08
N GLN A 88 10.42 2.22 -19.90
CA GLN A 88 11.77 2.71 -19.60
C GLN A 88 11.76 3.58 -18.34
N VAL A 89 10.77 4.46 -18.18
CA VAL A 89 10.60 5.29 -16.97
C VAL A 89 10.39 4.43 -15.73
N ILE A 90 9.51 3.42 -15.79
CA ILE A 90 9.27 2.48 -14.68
C ILE A 90 10.55 1.73 -14.32
N THR A 91 11.31 1.28 -15.32
CA THR A 91 12.58 0.56 -15.12
C THR A 91 13.62 1.46 -14.46
N GLN A 92 13.76 2.71 -14.91
CA GLN A 92 14.66 3.69 -14.27
C GLN A 92 14.29 3.94 -12.80
N HIS A 93 13.00 4.00 -12.46
CA HIS A 93 12.55 4.15 -11.08
C HIS A 93 12.81 2.91 -10.22
N ARG A 94 12.58 1.72 -10.77
CA ARG A 94 12.84 0.43 -10.12
C ARG A 94 14.32 0.27 -9.76
N ASP A 95 15.19 0.63 -10.71
CA ASP A 95 16.63 0.38 -10.68
C ASP A 95 17.42 1.52 -10.01
N ARG A 96 16.72 2.45 -9.35
CA ARG A 96 17.33 3.50 -8.50
C ARG A 96 18.27 2.90 -7.46
N SER A 97 19.38 3.61 -7.23
CA SER A 97 20.41 3.17 -6.29
C SER A 97 19.90 3.17 -4.85
N ALA A 98 20.50 2.34 -3.99
CA ALA A 98 20.15 2.31 -2.56
C ALA A 98 20.31 3.69 -1.90
N THR A 99 21.31 4.48 -2.32
CA THR A 99 21.53 5.84 -1.83
C THR A 99 20.38 6.79 -2.19
N GLU A 100 19.83 6.69 -3.39
CA GLU A 100 18.65 7.46 -3.79
C GLU A 100 17.41 7.06 -2.98
N LYS A 101 17.23 5.76 -2.75
CA LYS A 101 16.13 5.24 -1.90
C LYS A 101 16.27 5.70 -0.45
N LEU A 102 17.49 5.72 0.11
CA LEU A 102 17.77 6.30 1.43
C LEU A 102 17.46 7.79 1.48
N ARG A 103 17.90 8.56 0.47
CA ARG A 103 17.59 9.99 0.37
C ARG A 103 16.07 10.23 0.29
N ARG A 104 15.35 9.42 -0.49
CA ARG A 104 13.89 9.45 -0.58
C ARG A 104 13.24 9.13 0.76
N SER A 105 13.74 8.13 1.49
CA SER A 105 13.25 7.76 2.82
C SER A 105 13.39 8.92 3.81
N TRP A 106 14.52 9.62 3.80
CA TRP A 106 14.70 10.83 4.60
C TRP A 106 13.77 11.96 4.19
N ASN A 107 13.58 12.19 2.89
CA ASN A 107 12.65 13.19 2.40
C ASN A 107 11.20 12.89 2.83
N ILE A 108 10.80 11.62 2.82
CA ILE A 108 9.47 11.20 3.27
C ILE A 108 9.27 11.57 4.74
N LEU A 109 10.18 11.13 5.62
CA LEU A 109 10.11 11.40 7.05
C LEU A 109 10.17 12.90 7.36
N ALA A 110 10.95 13.66 6.58
CA ALA A 110 11.14 15.08 6.80
C ALA A 110 10.00 15.94 6.25
N PHE A 111 9.43 15.61 5.10
CA PHE A 111 8.57 16.53 4.33
C PHE A 111 7.23 15.95 3.86
N GLU A 112 7.14 14.65 3.60
CA GLU A 112 5.92 14.08 2.99
C GLU A 112 4.91 13.59 4.03
N LEU A 113 5.36 13.22 5.22
CA LEU A 113 4.49 12.89 6.34
C LEU A 113 3.64 14.09 6.78
N PRO A 114 2.38 13.87 7.20
CA PRO A 114 1.55 14.88 7.83
C PRO A 114 2.28 15.55 9.00
N ALA A 115 2.15 16.88 9.11
CA ALA A 115 2.93 17.65 10.06
C ALA A 115 2.70 17.22 11.52
N PHE A 116 1.45 16.89 11.87
CA PHE A 116 1.09 16.41 13.20
C PHE A 116 1.63 15.00 13.50
N GLU A 117 1.67 14.12 12.49
CA GLU A 117 2.27 12.78 12.63
C GLU A 117 3.78 12.88 12.83
N ARG A 118 4.46 13.70 12.03
CA ARG A 118 5.89 13.96 12.16
C ARG A 118 6.23 14.54 13.53
N ALA A 119 5.45 15.52 14.00
CA ALA A 119 5.61 16.07 15.35
C ALA A 119 5.38 14.99 16.42
N TRP A 120 4.33 14.18 16.26
CA TRP A 120 4.05 13.08 17.18
C TRP A 120 5.19 12.07 17.24
N LEU A 121 5.75 11.64 16.11
CA LEU A 121 6.88 10.71 16.07
C LEU A 121 8.10 11.27 16.81
N LEU A 122 8.43 12.53 16.54
CA LEU A 122 9.54 13.23 17.20
C LEU A 122 9.34 13.28 18.72
N PHE A 123 8.17 13.72 19.18
CA PHE A 123 7.87 13.84 20.61
C PHE A 123 7.68 12.48 21.28
N ALA A 124 7.13 11.48 20.60
CA ALA A 124 6.98 10.13 21.13
C ALA A 124 8.34 9.51 21.45
N ILE A 125 9.32 9.69 20.57
CA ILE A 125 10.70 9.24 20.79
C ILE A 125 11.35 10.07 21.91
N LEU A 126 11.33 11.39 21.79
CA LEU A 126 12.01 12.30 22.74
C LEU A 126 11.48 12.12 24.16
N ILE A 127 10.15 12.16 24.35
CA ILE A 127 9.51 12.04 25.67
C ILE A 127 9.82 10.68 26.28
N SER A 128 9.76 9.60 25.50
CA SER A 128 10.05 8.26 26.01
C SER A 128 11.52 8.11 26.45
N ILE A 129 12.47 8.65 25.68
CA ILE A 129 13.88 8.69 26.09
C ILE A 129 14.05 9.51 27.38
N LEU A 130 13.42 10.70 27.47
CA LEU A 130 13.50 11.55 28.66
C LEU A 130 12.88 10.89 29.91
N ILE A 131 11.79 10.13 29.75
CA ILE A 131 11.19 9.31 30.82
C ILE A 131 12.19 8.23 31.27
N LEU A 132 12.85 7.54 30.34
CA LEU A 132 13.87 6.53 30.65
C LEU A 132 15.08 7.15 31.37
N CYS A 133 15.48 8.36 30.98
CA CYS A 133 16.48 9.18 31.65
C CYS A 133 16.00 9.82 32.97
N ARG A 134 14.75 9.57 33.41
CA ARG A 134 14.15 10.08 34.65
C ARG A 134 14.14 11.61 34.75
N ARG A 135 13.82 12.31 33.66
CA ARG A 135 13.61 13.76 33.70
C ARG A 135 12.18 14.08 34.12
N ASP A 136 11.99 14.81 35.21
CA ASP A 136 10.66 15.08 35.79
C ASP A 136 9.71 15.81 34.82
N GLY A 137 10.25 16.71 33.99
CA GLY A 137 9.46 17.43 32.98
C GLY A 137 8.83 16.52 31.91
N ALA A 138 9.41 15.33 31.67
CA ALA A 138 8.94 14.41 30.64
C ALA A 138 7.56 13.80 30.98
N VAL A 139 7.27 13.62 32.28
CA VAL A 139 5.98 13.10 32.74
C VAL A 139 4.86 14.07 32.38
N ARG A 140 5.06 15.37 32.62
CA ARG A 140 4.09 16.40 32.23
C ARG A 140 4.01 16.54 30.70
N ALA A 141 5.17 16.50 30.03
CA ALA A 141 5.23 16.58 28.57
C ALA A 141 4.51 15.41 27.86
N SER A 142 4.33 14.25 28.50
CA SER A 142 3.61 13.12 27.90
C SER A 142 2.17 13.45 27.48
N TRP A 143 1.53 14.46 28.08
CA TRP A 143 0.21 14.96 27.65
C TRP A 143 0.22 15.69 26.31
N LEU A 144 1.39 16.04 25.78
CA LEU A 144 1.51 16.57 24.42
C LEU A 144 1.15 15.51 23.37
N LEU A 145 1.43 14.22 23.64
CA LEU A 145 1.17 13.13 22.70
C LEU A 145 -0.32 12.95 22.36
N PRO A 146 -1.25 12.85 23.32
CA PRO A 146 -2.68 12.79 23.00
C PRO A 146 -3.18 14.06 22.30
N ALA A 147 -2.65 15.25 22.62
CA ALA A 147 -3.00 16.47 21.91
C ALA A 147 -2.58 16.41 20.42
N LEU A 148 -1.34 15.99 20.14
CA LEU A 148 -0.85 15.80 18.78
C LEU A 148 -1.62 14.70 18.04
N ALA A 149 -1.96 13.61 18.73
CA ALA A 149 -2.76 12.53 18.16
C ALA A 149 -4.17 13.01 17.79
N PHE A 150 -4.77 13.88 18.60
CA PHE A 150 -6.06 14.50 18.30
C PHE A 150 -5.98 15.44 17.10
N CYS A 151 -4.95 16.30 17.03
CA CYS A 151 -4.73 17.15 15.87
C CYS A 151 -4.52 16.35 14.59
N TYR A 152 -3.73 15.27 14.66
CA TYR A 152 -3.54 14.35 13.53
C TYR A 152 -4.85 13.66 13.12
N ALA A 153 -5.61 13.12 14.07
CA ALA A 153 -6.87 12.45 13.77
C ALA A 153 -7.88 13.41 13.12
N TYR A 154 -7.95 14.66 13.60
CA TYR A 154 -8.78 15.70 13.01
C TYR A 154 -8.31 16.08 11.59
N ASP A 155 -6.99 16.27 11.41
CA ASP A 155 -6.37 16.60 10.12
C ASP A 155 -6.60 15.48 9.10
N ASN A 156 -6.33 14.22 9.45
CA ASN A 156 -6.54 13.06 8.58
C ASN A 156 -8.03 12.84 8.26
N TYR A 157 -8.92 13.02 9.25
CA TYR A 157 -10.36 12.91 9.00
C TYR A 157 -10.87 13.95 8.00
N THR A 158 -10.38 15.19 8.11
CA THR A 158 -10.85 16.36 7.33
C THR A 158 -10.18 16.47 5.97
N TYR A 159 -8.87 16.23 5.90
CA TYR A 159 -8.02 16.48 4.73
C TYR A 159 -7.33 15.23 4.17
N GLY A 160 -7.53 14.06 4.79
CA GLY A 160 -7.03 12.79 4.28
C GLY A 160 -7.62 12.49 2.90
N GLN A 161 -6.77 11.99 2.01
CA GLN A 161 -7.13 11.63 0.65
C GLN A 161 -7.67 10.20 0.66
N THR A 162 -8.88 9.99 0.15
CA THR A 162 -9.33 8.63 -0.15
C THR A 162 -8.39 8.07 -1.22
N PRO A 163 -7.81 6.87 -1.04
CA PRO A 163 -6.99 6.27 -2.07
C PRO A 163 -7.80 6.22 -3.37
N PRO A 164 -7.21 6.63 -4.51
CA PRO A 164 -7.93 6.57 -5.76
C PRO A 164 -8.27 5.11 -6.02
N GLN A 165 -9.48 4.86 -6.51
CA GLN A 165 -9.72 3.58 -7.12
C GLN A 165 -8.74 3.45 -8.29
N ALA A 166 -8.06 2.30 -8.40
CA ALA A 166 -7.10 2.07 -9.49
C ALA A 166 -7.79 2.40 -10.82
N ALA A 167 -7.12 3.18 -11.68
CA ALA A 167 -7.74 3.68 -12.91
C ALA A 167 -8.25 2.55 -13.81
N ASP A 168 -7.62 1.37 -13.75
CA ASP A 168 -8.00 0.17 -14.50
C ASP A 168 -9.13 -0.65 -13.84
N ALA A 169 -9.57 -0.31 -12.63
CA ALA A 169 -10.62 -1.03 -11.92
C ALA A 169 -11.96 -1.02 -12.68
N ILE A 170 -12.23 0.02 -13.48
CA ILE A 170 -13.44 0.11 -14.32
C ILE A 170 -13.48 -0.95 -15.42
N LEU A 171 -12.35 -1.58 -15.74
CA LEU A 171 -12.27 -2.62 -16.76
C LEU A 171 -12.65 -3.99 -16.21
N PHE A 172 -12.68 -4.17 -14.90
CA PHE A 172 -13.01 -5.45 -14.30
C PHE A 172 -14.53 -5.54 -14.11
N PRO A 173 -15.16 -6.62 -14.60
CA PRO A 173 -16.56 -6.87 -14.35
C PRO A 173 -16.77 -7.20 -12.87
N SER A 174 -17.98 -6.98 -12.39
CA SER A 174 -18.32 -7.40 -11.03
C SER A 174 -18.41 -8.94 -10.95
N GLU A 175 -18.24 -9.51 -9.75
CA GLU A 175 -18.42 -10.97 -9.58
C GLU A 175 -19.84 -11.41 -9.96
N ALA A 176 -20.85 -10.60 -9.62
CA ALA A 176 -22.23 -10.86 -10.00
C ALA A 176 -22.42 -10.90 -11.53
N GLU A 177 -21.81 -9.95 -12.24
CA GLU A 177 -21.82 -9.92 -13.71
C GLU A 177 -21.14 -11.14 -14.33
N ILE A 178 -19.99 -11.57 -13.80
CA ILE A 178 -19.33 -12.82 -14.24
C ILE A 178 -20.27 -14.03 -14.09
N VAL A 179 -20.95 -14.12 -12.94
CA VAL A 179 -21.85 -15.25 -12.65
C VAL A 179 -23.10 -15.23 -13.51
N GLU A 180 -23.74 -14.07 -13.67
CA GLU A 180 -25.00 -13.94 -14.39
C GLU A 180 -24.83 -14.05 -15.92
N ASP A 181 -23.81 -13.41 -16.47
CA ASP A 181 -23.67 -13.25 -17.92
C ASP A 181 -22.70 -14.24 -18.57
N TYR A 182 -21.79 -14.84 -17.80
CA TYR A 182 -20.68 -15.65 -18.35
C TYR A 182 -20.62 -17.07 -17.79
N ILE A 183 -21.33 -17.38 -16.70
CA ILE A 183 -21.43 -18.72 -16.12
C ILE A 183 -22.87 -19.21 -16.26
N SER A 184 -23.10 -20.28 -17.01
CA SER A 184 -24.46 -20.81 -17.26
C SER A 184 -25.00 -21.71 -16.13
N GLU A 185 -24.21 -21.94 -15.09
CA GLU A 185 -24.47 -22.87 -14.01
C GLU A 185 -24.37 -22.17 -12.65
N PRO A 186 -25.12 -22.61 -11.63
CA PRO A 186 -24.95 -22.08 -10.28
C PRO A 186 -23.53 -22.36 -9.78
N LEU A 187 -23.03 -21.45 -8.94
CA LEU A 187 -21.74 -21.64 -8.28
C LEU A 187 -21.77 -22.88 -7.41
N SER A 188 -20.69 -23.65 -7.47
CA SER A 188 -20.48 -24.81 -6.61
C SER A 188 -20.32 -24.38 -5.15
N ASP A 189 -20.75 -25.26 -4.24
CA ASP A 189 -20.53 -25.10 -2.80
C ASP A 189 -19.06 -25.23 -2.40
N THR A 190 -18.20 -25.78 -3.28
CA THR A 190 -16.77 -25.96 -2.97
C THR A 190 -15.93 -24.81 -3.52
N ILE A 191 -15.06 -24.24 -2.67
CA ILE A 191 -14.22 -23.08 -3.01
C ILE A 191 -13.34 -23.36 -4.24
N MET A 192 -12.83 -24.58 -4.39
CA MET A 192 -11.97 -24.94 -5.52
C MET A 192 -12.73 -24.99 -6.85
N GLU A 193 -13.95 -25.54 -6.86
CA GLU A 193 -14.79 -25.57 -8.05
C GLU A 193 -15.32 -24.16 -8.36
N GLN A 194 -15.73 -23.40 -7.34
CA GLN A 194 -16.12 -22.00 -7.49
C GLN A 194 -15.00 -21.18 -8.14
N HIS A 195 -13.74 -21.34 -7.69
CA HIS A 195 -12.60 -20.68 -8.31
C HIS A 195 -12.42 -21.08 -9.78
N ALA A 196 -12.57 -22.37 -10.10
CA ALA A 196 -12.48 -22.84 -11.49
C ALA A 196 -13.63 -22.30 -12.36
N GLN A 197 -14.85 -22.22 -11.83
CA GLN A 197 -16.00 -21.64 -12.50
C GLN A 197 -15.83 -20.15 -12.75
N LEU A 198 -15.35 -19.39 -11.76
CA LEU A 198 -15.06 -17.96 -11.89
C LEU A 198 -13.93 -17.71 -12.89
N LEU A 199 -12.88 -18.53 -12.90
CA LEU A 199 -11.81 -18.45 -13.89
C LEU A 199 -12.33 -18.69 -15.31
N LYS A 200 -13.23 -19.67 -15.48
CA LYS A 200 -13.88 -19.95 -16.76
C LYS A 200 -14.79 -18.80 -17.20
N GLY A 201 -15.57 -18.23 -16.28
CA GLY A 201 -16.38 -17.04 -16.52
C GLY A 201 -15.53 -15.84 -16.93
N TRP A 202 -14.40 -15.62 -16.26
CA TRP A 202 -13.41 -14.60 -16.63
C TRP A 202 -12.85 -14.81 -18.04
N GLN A 203 -12.51 -16.05 -18.41
CA GLN A 203 -12.07 -16.37 -19.77
C GLN A 203 -13.16 -16.08 -20.81
N HIS A 204 -14.42 -16.41 -20.52
CA HIS A 204 -15.54 -16.06 -21.41
C HIS A 204 -15.71 -14.54 -21.55
N TYR A 205 -15.57 -13.78 -20.46
CA TYR A 205 -15.57 -12.33 -20.47
C TYR A 205 -14.48 -11.75 -21.37
N LEU A 206 -13.25 -12.26 -21.25
CA LEU A 206 -12.15 -11.85 -22.13
C LEU A 206 -12.44 -12.13 -23.60
N ILE A 207 -12.98 -13.29 -23.94
CA ILE A 207 -13.31 -13.64 -25.33
C ILE A 207 -14.41 -12.71 -25.88
N ARG A 208 -15.51 -12.54 -25.13
CA ARG A 208 -16.68 -11.80 -25.61
C ARG A 208 -16.42 -10.29 -25.68
N GLU A 209 -15.93 -9.70 -24.59
CA GLU A 209 -15.84 -8.23 -24.46
C GLU A 209 -14.53 -7.67 -25.04
N TRP A 210 -13.45 -8.45 -25.01
CA TRP A 210 -12.12 -7.96 -25.38
C TRP A 210 -11.62 -8.53 -26.71
N ALA A 211 -11.84 -9.81 -26.99
CA ALA A 211 -11.54 -10.38 -28.31
C ALA A 211 -12.63 -10.07 -29.35
N ASN A 212 -13.86 -9.74 -28.91
CA ASN A 212 -15.04 -9.55 -29.76
C ASN A 212 -15.39 -10.80 -30.59
N GLU A 213 -15.20 -11.98 -30.01
CA GLU A 213 -15.42 -13.26 -30.69
C GLU A 213 -16.48 -14.11 -29.97
N SER A 214 -17.11 -15.01 -30.72
CA SER A 214 -17.91 -16.07 -30.14
C SER A 214 -16.99 -17.18 -29.64
N ARG A 215 -17.27 -17.71 -28.45
CA ARG A 215 -16.55 -18.84 -27.87
C ARG A 215 -16.50 -20.04 -28.83
N SER A 216 -15.30 -20.55 -29.07
CA SER A 216 -15.09 -21.84 -29.74
C SER A 216 -15.28 -23.03 -28.78
N GLU A 217 -15.73 -24.17 -29.31
CA GLU A 217 -15.76 -25.45 -28.59
C GLU A 217 -14.40 -26.16 -28.61
N ASP A 218 -13.54 -25.82 -29.57
CA ASP A 218 -12.19 -26.37 -29.68
C ASP A 218 -11.28 -25.75 -28.60
N PRO A 219 -10.68 -26.56 -27.69
CA PRO A 219 -9.81 -26.07 -26.63
C PRO A 219 -8.60 -25.26 -27.10
N GLU A 220 -8.01 -25.60 -28.26
CA GLU A 220 -6.84 -24.89 -28.77
C GLU A 220 -7.22 -23.51 -29.28
N ILE A 221 -8.31 -23.43 -30.05
CA ILE A 221 -8.87 -22.16 -30.51
C ILE A 221 -9.32 -21.33 -29.32
N PHE A 222 -10.03 -21.93 -28.36
CA PHE A 222 -10.47 -21.26 -27.14
C PHE A 222 -9.30 -20.61 -26.40
N ALA A 223 -8.19 -21.34 -26.21
CA ALA A 223 -7.00 -20.80 -25.56
C ALA A 223 -6.44 -19.57 -26.32
N LEU A 224 -6.39 -19.64 -27.65
CA LEU A 224 -5.95 -18.51 -28.48
C LEU A 224 -6.88 -17.30 -28.37
N GLN A 225 -8.21 -17.52 -28.33
CA GLN A 225 -9.20 -16.45 -28.13
C GLN A 225 -9.04 -15.78 -26.76
N VAL A 226 -8.82 -16.57 -25.70
CA VAL A 226 -8.54 -16.03 -24.35
C VAL A 226 -7.29 -15.17 -24.38
N GLU A 227 -6.20 -15.63 -24.99
CA GLU A 227 -4.96 -14.88 -25.07
C GLU A 227 -5.11 -13.56 -25.84
N GLN A 228 -5.89 -13.56 -26.92
CA GLN A 228 -6.19 -12.35 -27.68
C GLN A 228 -6.98 -11.35 -26.85
N GLY A 229 -8.03 -11.81 -26.16
CA GLY A 229 -8.81 -10.98 -25.25
C GLY A 229 -7.96 -10.42 -24.10
N GLU A 230 -7.09 -11.25 -23.51
CA GLU A 230 -6.18 -10.85 -22.44
C GLU A 230 -5.14 -9.80 -22.91
N PHE A 231 -4.64 -9.92 -24.14
CA PHE A 231 -3.74 -8.93 -24.73
C PHE A 231 -4.45 -7.58 -24.89
N ALA A 232 -5.66 -7.57 -25.48
CA ALA A 232 -6.45 -6.35 -25.66
C ALA A 232 -6.85 -5.70 -24.32
N PHE A 233 -7.26 -6.53 -23.35
CA PHE A 233 -7.54 -6.10 -21.97
C PHE A 233 -6.34 -5.41 -21.34
N ASN A 234 -5.17 -6.06 -21.36
CA ASN A 234 -3.97 -5.52 -20.75
C ASN A 234 -3.44 -4.26 -21.47
N LEU A 235 -3.62 -4.16 -22.78
CA LEU A 235 -3.31 -2.95 -23.53
C LEU A 235 -4.16 -1.77 -23.04
N LYS A 236 -5.46 -1.99 -22.83
CA LYS A 236 -6.35 -0.94 -22.29
C LYS A 236 -6.03 -0.60 -20.83
N ARG A 237 -5.64 -1.59 -20.03
CA ARG A 237 -5.14 -1.35 -18.66
C ARG A 237 -3.92 -0.43 -18.65
N LEU A 238 -2.95 -0.66 -19.53
CA LEU A 238 -1.78 0.21 -19.66
C LEU A 238 -2.18 1.65 -20.00
N GLU A 239 -3.11 1.84 -20.92
CA GLU A 239 -3.61 3.17 -21.29
C GLU A 239 -4.22 3.91 -20.08
N LEU A 240 -5.04 3.23 -19.27
CA LEU A 240 -5.65 3.83 -18.08
C LEU A 240 -4.62 4.12 -16.98
N ILE A 241 -3.67 3.21 -16.77
CA ILE A 241 -2.57 3.40 -15.80
C ILE A 241 -1.68 4.58 -16.22
N ALA A 242 -1.44 4.76 -17.52
CA ALA A 242 -0.67 5.89 -18.04
C ALA A 242 -1.38 7.25 -17.83
N GLN A 243 -2.71 7.25 -17.88
CA GLN A 243 -3.53 8.45 -17.62
C GLN A 243 -3.67 8.75 -16.12
N GLU A 244 -3.38 7.79 -15.25
CA GLU A 244 -3.41 7.96 -13.80
C GLU A 244 -2.35 8.97 -13.37
N LYS A 245 -2.78 10.18 -12.99
CA LYS A 245 -1.88 11.19 -12.44
C LYS A 245 -1.36 10.67 -11.09
N SER A 246 -0.06 10.40 -11.00
CA SER A 246 0.68 10.00 -9.78
C SER A 246 0.69 11.06 -8.66
N SER A 247 -0.31 11.95 -8.58
CA SER A 247 -0.32 13.09 -7.65
C SER A 247 -0.74 12.74 -6.23
N ILE A 248 -1.13 11.48 -5.97
CA ILE A 248 -1.56 11.09 -4.62
C ILE A 248 -0.34 10.70 -3.81
N ASN A 249 -0.17 11.41 -2.71
CA ASN A 249 0.86 11.13 -1.75
C ASN A 249 0.35 9.97 -0.86
N PRO A 250 0.97 8.78 -0.91
CA PRO A 250 0.52 7.62 -0.12
C PRO A 250 0.54 7.90 1.38
N PHE A 251 1.34 8.87 1.84
CA PHE A 251 1.42 9.29 3.24
C PHE A 251 0.29 10.23 3.67
N ARG A 252 -0.66 10.56 2.78
CA ARG A 252 -1.85 11.35 3.09
C ARG A 252 -3.15 10.57 2.91
N GLU A 253 -3.05 9.25 2.81
CA GLU A 253 -4.24 8.40 2.72
C GLU A 253 -5.11 8.55 3.98
N LYS A 254 -6.43 8.56 3.76
CA LYS A 254 -7.40 8.68 4.84
C LYS A 254 -7.42 7.38 5.62
N GLU A 255 -7.08 7.48 6.91
CA GLU A 255 -7.05 6.35 7.81
C GLU A 255 -8.46 5.95 8.24
N SER A 256 -8.61 4.66 8.56
CA SER A 256 -9.88 4.17 9.11
C SER A 256 -10.18 4.82 10.47
N LEU A 257 -11.45 5.14 10.73
CA LEU A 257 -11.87 5.75 11.99
C LEU A 257 -11.47 4.88 13.21
N ALA A 258 -11.54 3.55 13.06
CA ALA A 258 -11.15 2.61 14.09
C ALA A 258 -9.66 2.74 14.47
N LEU A 259 -8.78 2.89 13.48
CA LEU A 259 -7.35 3.08 13.70
C LEU A 259 -7.07 4.43 14.37
N LEU A 260 -7.74 5.50 13.94
CA LEU A 260 -7.63 6.82 14.58
C LEU A 260 -8.09 6.79 16.06
N ILE A 261 -9.19 6.10 16.36
CA ILE A 261 -9.68 5.91 17.73
C ILE A 261 -8.67 5.11 18.56
N LEU A 262 -8.15 4.00 18.04
CA LEU A 262 -7.16 3.18 18.72
C LEU A 262 -5.88 3.99 19.02
N TYR A 263 -5.45 4.80 18.06
CA TYR A 263 -4.30 5.69 18.20
C TYR A 263 -4.51 6.74 19.29
N LEU A 264 -5.69 7.35 19.37
CA LEU A 264 -6.06 8.27 20.46
C LEU A 264 -6.05 7.56 21.82
N ILE A 265 -6.74 6.43 21.93
CA ILE A 265 -6.85 5.66 23.17
C ILE A 265 -5.46 5.29 23.69
N TRP A 266 -4.58 4.80 22.81
CA TRP A 266 -3.21 4.47 23.17
C TRP A 266 -2.45 5.66 23.75
N ASN A 267 -2.52 6.83 23.09
CA ASN A 267 -1.81 8.03 23.54
C ASN A 267 -2.35 8.59 24.87
N PHE A 268 -3.67 8.59 25.07
CA PHE A 268 -4.27 8.96 26.34
C PHE A 268 -3.88 7.98 27.45
N TRP A 269 -3.91 6.67 27.16
CA TRP A 269 -3.55 5.65 28.13
C TRP A 269 -2.08 5.72 28.52
N PHE A 270 -1.18 5.93 27.56
CA PHE A 270 0.24 6.15 27.80
C PHE A 270 0.46 7.35 28.73
N ALA A 271 -0.09 8.53 28.39
CA ALA A 271 0.07 9.74 29.21
C ALA A 271 -0.48 9.54 30.62
N TRP A 272 -1.66 8.94 30.75
CA TRP A 272 -2.26 8.61 32.04
C TRP A 272 -1.39 7.65 32.86
N ALA A 273 -0.92 6.56 32.28
CA ALA A 273 -0.10 5.56 32.96
C ALA A 273 1.23 6.15 33.46
N ILE A 274 1.92 6.92 32.61
CA ILE A 274 3.16 7.61 32.99
C ILE A 274 2.93 8.56 34.16
N ASN A 275 1.84 9.35 34.14
CA ASN A 275 1.52 10.28 35.23
C ASN A 275 1.05 9.58 36.52
N ARG A 276 0.33 8.47 36.41
CA ARG A 276 -0.19 7.73 37.56
C ARG A 276 0.92 7.03 38.34
N TYR A 277 1.90 6.46 37.63
CA TYR A 277 2.94 5.60 38.20
C TYR A 277 4.31 6.26 38.38
N SER A 278 4.45 7.55 38.10
CA SER A 278 5.68 8.32 38.36
C SER A 278 5.63 8.99 39.74
N PRO A 279 6.38 8.49 40.75
CA PRO A 279 6.25 8.94 42.13
C PRO A 279 6.68 10.40 42.38
N GLY A 280 7.58 10.96 41.57
CA GLY A 280 8.21 12.27 41.83
C GLY A 280 7.36 13.52 41.58
N VAL A 281 6.22 13.42 40.87
CA VAL A 281 5.43 14.61 40.52
C VAL A 281 4.49 15.05 41.65
N ARG A 282 4.11 14.14 42.57
CA ARG A 282 3.10 14.46 43.60
C ARG A 282 3.65 15.19 44.81
N GLU A 283 4.91 14.94 45.18
CA GLU A 283 5.46 15.49 46.43
C GLU A 283 5.76 17.00 46.35
N ASN A 284 6.04 17.55 45.16
CA ASN A 284 6.39 18.97 45.00
C ASN A 284 5.18 19.92 44.83
N VAL A 285 3.96 19.42 44.60
CA VAL A 285 2.77 20.28 44.42
C VAL A 285 2.13 20.65 45.77
N CYS A 286 2.33 19.84 46.82
CA CYS A 286 1.76 20.10 48.14
C CYS A 286 2.65 20.96 49.07
N LEU A 287 3.87 21.34 48.65
CA LEU A 287 4.82 22.08 49.48
C LEU A 287 4.87 23.60 49.20
N HIS A 288 4.04 24.10 48.28
CA HIS A 288 3.97 25.53 47.91
C HIS A 288 2.57 26.14 48.01
N VAL A 289 1.70 25.56 48.83
CA VAL A 289 0.43 26.18 49.26
C VAL A 289 0.53 26.56 50.72
#